data_AF-A0A7W1J658-F1
#
_entry.id   AF-A0A7W1J658-F1
#
_cell.length_a   1.000
_cell.length_b   1.000
_cell.length_c   1.000
_cell.angle_alpha   90.00
_cell.angle_beta   90.00
_cell.angle_gamma   90.00
#
_symmetry.space_group_name_H-M   'P 1'
#
loop_
_entity.id
_entity.type
_entity.pdbx_description
1 polymer ?
#
loop_
_entity_poly.entity_id
_entity_poly.type
_entity_poly.pdbx_seq_one_letter_code
_entity_poly.pdbx_strand_id
1 'polypeptide(L)'
;QLLGAFAASGLLKFLFPENLMLGTTLPAGSEMQSFILETILTFFLVFTIFSVCKEKNNYAGIAIGFVILLEAMFAGPITGASMNPFRSLAPALLSGNMQSLWLYLTAPILGGILAMLTFKVFEKN
;
A
#
# COMPACT_ATOMS: atom_id res chain seq x y z
N GLN A 1 -4.87 -8.18 9.04
CA GLN A 1 -3.88 -7.77 8.03
C GLN A 1 -2.57 -8.53 8.19
N LEU A 2 -1.91 -8.46 9.34
CA LEU A 2 -0.63 -9.13 9.62
C LEU A 2 -0.63 -10.64 9.29
N LEU A 3 -1.52 -11.43 9.90
CA LEU A 3 -1.65 -12.88 9.60
C LEU A 3 -1.90 -13.16 8.10
N GLY A 4 -2.77 -12.38 7.47
CA GLY A 4 -3.07 -12.52 6.04
C GLY A 4 -1.87 -12.23 5.15
N ALA A 5 -1.07 -11.21 5.47
CA ALA A 5 0.13 -10.86 4.72
C ALA A 5 1.19 -11.97 4.83
N PHE A 6 1.44 -12.49 6.04
CA PHE A 6 2.36 -13.62 6.23
C PHE A 6 1.87 -14.91 5.58
N ALA A 7 0.56 -15.21 5.67
CA ALA A 7 -0.03 -16.34 4.99
C ALA A 7 0.11 -16.23 3.46
N ALA A 8 -0.13 -15.05 2.88
CA ALA A 8 0.01 -14.81 1.45
C ALA A 8 1.47 -14.96 0.98
N SER A 9 2.43 -14.34 1.68
CA SER A 9 3.85 -14.47 1.34
C SER A 9 4.38 -15.88 1.58
N GLY A 10 3.88 -16.59 2.61
CA GLY A 10 4.19 -18.01 2.82
C GLY A 10 3.64 -18.91 1.72
N LEU A 11 2.41 -18.64 1.26
CA LEU A 11 1.82 -19.32 0.11
C LEU A 11 2.63 -19.06 -1.16
N LEU A 12 3.07 -17.83 -1.42
CA LEU A 12 3.97 -17.52 -2.54
C LEU A 12 5.27 -18.31 -2.46
N LYS A 13 5.87 -18.43 -1.27
CA LYS A 13 7.09 -19.22 -1.08
C LYS A 13 6.88 -20.70 -1.37
N PHE A 14 5.71 -21.24 -1.02
CA PHE A 14 5.35 -22.62 -1.29
C PHE A 14 5.08 -22.86 -2.79
N LEU A 15 4.33 -21.97 -3.44
CA LEU A 15 3.96 -22.10 -4.86
C LEU A 15 5.12 -21.78 -5.82
N PHE A 16 5.99 -20.85 -5.43
CA PHE A 16 7.08 -20.33 -6.25
C PHE A 16 8.42 -20.39 -5.48
N PRO A 17 8.97 -21.59 -5.24
CA PRO A 17 10.15 -21.77 -4.39
C PRO A 17 11.40 -21.07 -4.94
N GLU A 18 11.47 -20.83 -6.25
CA GLU A 18 12.57 -20.11 -6.90
C GLU A 18 12.44 -18.58 -6.77
N ASN A 19 11.27 -18.06 -6.38
CA ASN A 19 11.09 -16.63 -6.22
C ASN A 19 11.66 -16.18 -4.87
N LEU A 20 12.86 -15.59 -4.92
CA LEU A 20 13.57 -15.12 -3.71
C LEU A 20 12.93 -13.88 -3.08
N MET A 21 12.17 -13.10 -3.84
CA MET A 21 11.65 -11.80 -3.40
C MET A 21 10.25 -11.90 -2.77
N LEU A 22 9.47 -12.95 -3.05
CA LEU A 22 8.15 -13.20 -2.45
C LEU A 22 7.17 -12.02 -2.55
N GLY A 23 7.36 -11.12 -3.52
CA GLY A 23 6.57 -9.91 -3.68
C GLY A 23 7.02 -8.72 -2.82
N THR A 24 8.30 -8.66 -2.39
CA THR A 24 8.88 -7.46 -1.76
C THR A 24 8.65 -6.22 -2.61
N THR A 25 8.34 -5.11 -1.94
CA THR A 25 8.22 -3.79 -2.57
C THR A 25 9.57 -3.12 -2.51
N LEU A 26 10.14 -2.84 -3.67
CA LEU A 26 11.43 -2.19 -3.81
C LEU A 26 11.31 -0.97 -4.71
N PRO A 27 12.01 0.12 -4.40
CA PRO A 27 12.07 1.28 -5.27
C PRO A 27 12.86 0.94 -6.53
N ALA A 28 12.31 1.25 -7.71
CA ALA A 28 13.07 1.19 -8.97
C ALA A 28 14.03 2.37 -9.13
N GLY A 29 13.70 3.49 -8.48
CA GLY A 29 14.49 4.73 -8.45
C GLY A 29 14.95 5.09 -7.04
N SER A 30 14.92 6.39 -6.72
CA SER A 30 15.36 6.86 -5.39
C SER A 30 14.36 6.49 -4.29
N GLU A 31 14.86 6.26 -3.08
CA GLU A 31 14.02 6.03 -1.89
C GLU A 31 13.11 7.24 -1.62
N MET A 32 13.62 8.47 -1.79
CA MET A 32 12.84 9.69 -1.56
C MET A 32 11.70 9.83 -2.56
N GLN A 33 11.93 9.57 -3.86
CA GLN A 33 10.87 9.56 -4.86
C GLN A 33 9.80 8.52 -4.49
N SER A 34 10.21 7.34 -4.05
CA SER A 34 9.29 6.27 -3.70
C SER A 34 8.52 6.57 -2.41
N PHE A 35 9.16 7.18 -1.42
CA PHE A 35 8.51 7.66 -0.20
C PHE A 35 7.42 8.69 -0.51
N ILE A 36 7.72 9.68 -1.35
CA ILE A 36 6.75 10.70 -1.76
C ILE A 36 5.57 10.06 -2.50
N LEU A 37 5.84 9.19 -3.46
CA LEU A 37 4.80 8.50 -4.21
C LEU A 37 3.94 7.62 -3.30
N GLU A 38 4.52 6.75 -2.47
CA GLU A 38 3.77 5.91 -1.52
C GLU A 38 2.90 6.72 -0.57
N THR A 39 3.36 7.90 -0.15
CA THR A 39 2.57 8.84 0.66
C THR A 39 1.35 9.34 -0.13
N ILE A 40 1.53 9.74 -1.39
CA ILE A 40 0.47 10.24 -2.26
C ILE A 40 -0.55 9.15 -2.60
N LEU A 41 -0.10 7.95 -2.96
CA LEU A 41 -0.98 6.81 -3.26
C LEU A 41 -1.81 6.45 -2.03
N THR A 42 -1.17 6.29 -0.87
CA THR A 42 -1.91 5.95 0.35
C THR A 42 -2.88 7.06 0.76
N PHE A 43 -2.53 8.32 0.51
CA PHE A 43 -3.45 9.44 0.70
C PHE A 43 -4.72 9.26 -0.13
N PHE A 44 -4.61 9.03 -1.43
CA PHE A 44 -5.77 8.86 -2.31
C PHE A 44 -6.58 7.63 -1.94
N LEU A 45 -5.94 6.48 -1.71
CA LEU A 45 -6.60 5.27 -1.25
C LEU A 45 -7.42 5.50 0.02
N VAL A 46 -6.81 6.07 1.07
CA VAL A 46 -7.49 6.28 2.36
C VAL A 46 -8.57 7.35 2.25
N PHE A 47 -8.35 8.41 1.48
CA PHE A 47 -9.36 9.44 1.22
C PHE A 47 -10.58 8.87 0.49
N THR A 48 -10.36 8.03 -0.52
CA THR A 48 -11.44 7.31 -1.21
C THR A 48 -12.20 6.42 -0.24
N ILE A 49 -11.51 5.65 0.61
CA ILE A 49 -12.15 4.79 1.63
C ILE A 49 -13.08 5.62 2.52
N PHE A 50 -12.63 6.75 3.06
CA PHE A 50 -13.48 7.61 3.89
C PHE A 50 -14.69 8.14 3.11
N SER A 51 -14.48 8.57 1.87
CA SER A 51 -15.53 9.14 1.03
C SER A 51 -16.64 8.14 0.68
N VAL A 52 -16.29 6.91 0.32
CA VAL A 52 -17.29 5.91 -0.12
C VAL A 52 -17.95 5.18 1.05
N CYS A 53 -17.23 4.97 2.16
CA CYS A 53 -17.77 4.30 3.33
C CYS A 53 -18.71 5.19 4.14
N LYS A 54 -18.50 6.52 4.15
CA LYS A 54 -19.40 7.48 4.80
C LYS A 54 -20.80 7.43 4.19
N GLU A 55 -20.88 7.43 2.86
CA GLU A 55 -22.13 7.38 2.11
C GLU A 55 -22.84 6.01 2.15
N LYS A 56 -22.28 5.02 2.87
CA LYS A 56 -22.73 3.62 2.88
C LYS A 56 -22.97 3.09 1.47
N ASN A 57 -22.09 3.46 0.55
CA ASN A 57 -22.25 3.15 -0.86
C ASN A 57 -22.12 1.63 -1.07
N ASN A 58 -23.14 1.00 -1.65
CA ASN A 58 -23.14 -0.44 -1.97
C ASN A 58 -21.98 -0.84 -2.91
N TYR A 59 -21.39 0.12 -3.63
CA TYR A 59 -20.27 -0.07 -4.54
C TYR A 59 -18.91 0.36 -3.94
N ALA A 60 -18.83 0.60 -2.62
CA ALA A 60 -17.61 1.03 -1.94
C ALA A 60 -16.41 0.11 -2.25
N GLY A 61 -16.62 -1.21 -2.20
CA GLY A 61 -15.57 -2.18 -2.50
C GLY A 61 -15.03 -2.09 -3.93
N ILE A 62 -15.91 -1.84 -4.92
CA ILE A 62 -15.51 -1.66 -6.32
C ILE A 62 -14.70 -0.38 -6.48
N ALA A 63 -15.16 0.73 -5.90
CA ALA A 63 -14.46 2.00 -5.96
C ALA A 63 -13.05 1.91 -5.34
N ILE A 64 -12.93 1.32 -4.15
CA ILE A 64 -11.65 1.12 -3.47
C ILE A 64 -10.73 0.21 -4.30
N GLY A 65 -11.28 -0.89 -4.84
CA GLY A 65 -10.53 -1.81 -5.70
C GLY A 65 -10.00 -1.15 -6.98
N PHE A 66 -10.79 -0.29 -7.61
CA PHE A 66 -10.35 0.47 -8.78
C PHE A 66 -9.24 1.47 -8.46
N VAL A 67 -9.30 2.14 -7.31
CA VAL A 67 -8.22 3.04 -6.87
C VAL A 67 -6.92 2.26 -6.69
N ILE A 68 -6.96 1.14 -5.94
CA ILE A 68 -5.78 0.27 -5.76
C ILE A 68 -5.23 -0.21 -7.11
N LEU A 69 -6.11 -0.62 -8.04
CA LEU A 69 -5.71 -1.08 -9.37
C LEU A 69 -4.99 0.03 -10.17
N LEU A 70 -5.59 1.21 -10.25
CA LEU A 70 -5.03 2.35 -11.00
C LEU A 70 -3.69 2.80 -10.40
N GLU A 71 -3.62 2.87 -9.07
CA GLU A 71 -2.40 3.21 -8.35
C GLU A 71 -1.30 2.17 -8.58
N ALA A 72 -1.64 0.88 -8.56
CA ALA A 72 -0.69 -0.19 -8.86
C ALA A 72 -0.23 -0.19 -10.32
N MET A 73 -1.11 0.12 -11.28
CA MET A 73 -0.72 0.25 -12.69
C MET A 73 0.22 1.43 -12.92
N PHE A 74 -0.04 2.55 -12.25
CA PHE A 74 0.77 3.76 -12.39
C PHE A 74 2.10 3.68 -11.65
N ALA A 75 2.08 3.36 -10.36
CA ALA A 75 3.25 3.42 -9.49
C ALA A 75 3.92 2.07 -9.26
N GLY A 76 3.30 0.96 -9.67
CA GLY A 76 3.89 -0.39 -9.56
C GLY A 76 5.30 -0.47 -10.15
N PRO A 77 5.55 0.02 -11.38
CA PRO A 77 6.89 0.04 -11.98
C PRO A 77 7.90 0.97 -11.27
N ILE A 78 7.45 1.87 -10.40
CA ILE A 78 8.29 2.90 -9.78
C ILE A 78 8.63 2.54 -8.33
N THR A 79 7.61 2.17 -7.53
CA THR A 79 7.73 1.91 -6.08
C THR A 79 7.30 0.52 -5.68
N GLY A 80 6.72 -0.28 -6.58
CA GLY A 80 6.03 -1.53 -6.25
C GLY A 80 4.63 -1.34 -5.67
N ALA A 81 4.15 -0.09 -5.55
CA ALA A 81 2.83 0.32 -5.11
C ALA A 81 2.34 -0.46 -3.87
N SER A 82 2.97 -0.20 -2.72
CA SER A 82 2.65 -0.91 -1.49
C SER A 82 1.31 -0.47 -0.91
N MET A 83 1.20 0.82 -0.62
CA MET A 83 0.06 1.48 0.04
C MET A 83 -0.32 0.87 1.40
N ASN A 84 0.47 -0.07 1.93
CA ASN A 84 0.13 -0.85 3.09
C ASN A 84 1.39 -1.42 3.78
N PRO A 85 1.67 -1.02 5.03
CA PRO A 85 2.85 -1.47 5.76
C PRO A 85 2.97 -2.99 5.88
N PHE A 86 1.85 -3.69 6.09
CA PHE A 86 1.86 -5.15 6.25
C PHE A 86 2.08 -5.89 4.93
N ARG A 87 1.65 -5.31 3.80
CA ARG A 87 1.91 -5.84 2.45
C ARG A 87 3.39 -5.78 2.08
N SER A 88 4.16 -4.87 2.68
CA SER A 88 5.63 -4.79 2.51
C SER A 88 6.39 -5.57 3.58
N LEU A 89 5.91 -5.55 4.83
CA LEU A 89 6.59 -6.16 5.96
C LEU A 89 6.71 -7.69 5.84
N ALA A 90 5.62 -8.38 5.48
CA ALA A 90 5.60 -9.84 5.40
C ALA A 90 6.59 -10.41 4.37
N PRO A 91 6.59 -9.97 3.10
CA PRO A 91 7.55 -10.49 2.13
C PRO A 91 8.99 -10.08 2.46
N ALA A 92 9.23 -8.90 3.04
CA ALA A 92 10.56 -8.48 3.48
C ALA A 92 11.14 -9.41 4.56
N LEU A 93 10.32 -9.75 5.57
CA LEU A 93 10.73 -10.66 6.65
C LEU A 93 10.95 -12.09 6.16
N LEU A 94 10.10 -12.60 5.26
CA LEU A 94 10.19 -13.98 4.78
C LEU A 94 11.26 -14.20 3.70
N SER A 95 11.55 -13.17 2.89
CA SER A 95 12.66 -13.18 1.91
C SER A 95 14.01 -12.84 2.53
N GLY A 96 14.01 -12.17 3.69
CA GLY A 96 15.20 -11.61 4.32
C GLY A 96 15.65 -10.27 3.69
N ASN A 97 14.96 -9.78 2.67
CA ASN A 97 15.28 -8.51 2.04
C ASN A 97 14.52 -7.35 2.72
N MET A 98 15.24 -6.63 3.60
CA MET A 98 14.73 -5.47 4.34
C MET A 98 15.03 -4.13 3.66
N GLN A 99 15.56 -4.16 2.43
CA GLN A 99 15.99 -2.96 1.73
C GLN A 99 14.83 -1.98 1.61
N SER A 100 15.08 -0.73 1.99
CA SER A 100 14.10 0.36 1.90
C SER A 100 12.79 0.12 2.66
N LEU A 101 12.67 -0.93 3.49
CA LEU A 101 11.42 -1.29 4.17
C LEU A 101 10.87 -0.14 5.03
N TRP A 102 11.78 0.65 5.63
CA TRP A 102 11.43 1.80 6.45
C TRP A 102 10.45 2.76 5.75
N LEU A 103 10.63 2.99 4.44
CA LEU A 103 9.78 3.91 3.67
C LEU A 103 8.37 3.35 3.51
N TYR A 104 8.25 2.04 3.26
CA TYR A 104 6.94 1.38 3.12
C TYR A 104 6.22 1.18 4.46
N LEU A 105 6.93 1.29 5.58
CA LEU A 105 6.31 1.34 6.90
C LEU A 105 5.82 2.75 7.25
N THR A 106 6.54 3.79 6.82
CA THR A 106 6.31 5.17 7.27
C THR A 106 5.47 6.00 6.29
N ALA A 107 5.72 5.89 4.98
CA ALA A 107 5.00 6.66 3.95
C ALA A 107 3.48 6.36 3.94
N PRO A 108 3.02 5.08 4.03
CA PRO A 108 1.58 4.81 4.08
C PRO A 108 0.90 5.39 5.33
N ILE A 109 1.59 5.37 6.48
CA ILE A 109 1.06 5.98 7.71
C ILE A 109 0.90 7.49 7.51
N LEU A 110 1.91 8.16 6.95
CA LEU A 110 1.86 9.58 6.65
C LEU A 110 0.71 9.90 5.68
N GLY A 111 0.59 9.16 4.58
CA GLY A 111 -0.49 9.34 3.59
C GLY A 111 -1.88 9.18 4.21
N GLY A 112 -2.07 8.15 5.04
CA GLY A 112 -3.33 7.91 5.75
C GLY A 112 -3.69 9.01 6.76
N ILE A 113 -2.70 9.55 7.49
CA ILE A 113 -2.92 10.69 8.40
C ILE A 113 -3.35 11.92 7.60
N LEU A 114 -2.64 12.26 6.52
CA LEU A 114 -2.99 13.39 5.66
C LEU A 114 -4.40 13.25 5.09
N ALA A 115 -4.77 12.05 4.61
CA ALA A 115 -6.11 11.78 4.08
C ALA A 115 -7.19 11.99 5.14
N MET A 116 -6.98 11.51 6.36
CA MET A 116 -7.92 11.71 7.47
C MET A 116 -8.10 13.19 7.82
N LEU A 117 -6.99 13.94 7.90
CA LEU A 117 -7.04 15.37 8.21
C LEU A 117 -7.78 16.13 7.11
N THR A 118 -7.47 15.86 5.84
CA THR A 118 -8.15 16.47 4.70
C THR A 118 -9.63 16.13 4.67
N PHE A 119 -10.00 14.86 4.87
CA PHE A 119 -11.40 14.44 4.91
C PHE A 119 -12.20 15.18 6.00
N LYS A 120 -11.62 15.35 7.20
CA LYS A 120 -12.25 16.12 8.29
C LYS A 120 -12.48 17.58 7.95
N VAL A 121 -11.62 18.20 7.14
CA VAL A 121 -11.81 19.59 6.69
C VAL A 121 -12.98 19.66 5.70
N PHE A 122 -13.05 18.73 4.75
CA PHE A 122 -14.17 18.67 3.80
C PHE A 122 -15.50 18.36 4.46
N GLU A 123 -15.51 17.56 5.53
CA GLU A 123 -16.74 17.24 6.26
C GLU A 123 -17.28 18.39 7.12
N LYS A 124 -16.42 19.32 7.55
CA LYS A 124 -16.83 20.45 8.37
C LYS A 124 -17.46 21.61 7.57
N ASN A 125 -17.28 21.62 6.26
CA ASN A 125 -17.86 22.59 5.34
C ASN A 125 -19.17 22.05 4.76
#